data_AF-A0A7J9SNI7-F1
#
_entry.id   AF-A0A7J9SNI7-F1
#
_cell.length_a   1.000
_cell.length_b   1.000
_cell.length_c   1.000
_cell.angle_alpha   90.00
_cell.angle_beta   90.00
_cell.angle_gamma   90.00
#
_symmetry.space_group_name_H-M   'P 1'
#
loop_
_entity.id
_entity.type
_entity.pdbx_description
1 polymer ?
#
loop_
_entity_poly.entity_id
_entity_poly.type
_entity_poly.pdbx_seq_one_letter_code
_entity_poly.pdbx_strand_id
1 'polypeptide(L)'
;MADAVLAADEDEQIVVTRHCWACGWSEERSVSIDSIEITEGDTHAVERAALLDDIMTEATAIDDLATLENALAEVRRQRRLETAGSGSTDDVDGG
;
A
#
# COMPACT_ATOMS: atom_id res chain seq x y z
N MET A 1 -3.42 -6.44 -8.07
CA MET A 1 -2.23 -6.50 -8.95
C MET A 1 -2.57 -7.43 -10.11
N ALA A 2 -2.39 -7.00 -11.36
CA ALA A 2 -2.66 -7.84 -12.52
C ALA A 2 -1.36 -8.49 -12.96
N ASP A 3 -1.27 -9.81 -12.87
CA ASP A 3 -0.19 -10.56 -13.51
C ASP A 3 -0.27 -10.30 -15.02
N ALA A 4 0.74 -9.62 -15.56
CA ALA A 4 0.89 -9.45 -16.99
C ALA A 4 1.33 -10.78 -17.58
N VAL A 5 0.37 -11.56 -18.08
CA VAL A 5 0.67 -12.72 -18.92
C VAL A 5 1.28 -12.18 -20.21
N LEU A 6 2.61 -12.29 -20.32
CA LEU A 6 3.32 -12.06 -21.57
C LEU A 6 3.02 -13.27 -22.46
N ALA A 7 1.95 -13.19 -23.25
CA ALA A 7 1.72 -14.13 -24.32
C ALA A 7 2.81 -13.88 -25.38
N ALA A 8 3.74 -14.83 -25.53
CA ALA A 8 4.64 -14.81 -26.67
C ALA A 8 3.85 -15.32 -27.88
N ASP A 9 3.76 -14.51 -28.94
CA ASP A 9 3.14 -14.92 -30.20
C ASP A 9 3.98 -16.04 -30.85
N GLU A 10 3.34 -16.89 -31.68
CA GLU A 10 3.95 -18.09 -32.29
C GLU A 10 5.23 -17.81 -33.13
N ASP A 11 5.52 -16.55 -33.44
CA ASP A 11 6.69 -16.11 -34.22
C ASP A 11 7.66 -15.20 -33.44
N GLU A 12 7.50 -15.06 -32.12
CA GLU A 12 8.34 -14.17 -31.34
C GLU A 12 9.80 -14.69 -31.30
N GLN A 13 10.72 -13.84 -31.75
CA GLN A 13 12.12 -14.17 -31.94
C GLN A 13 13.01 -13.12 -31.30
N ILE A 14 14.08 -13.58 -30.65
CA ILE A 14 15.15 -12.72 -30.16
C ILE A 14 16.26 -12.72 -31.21
N VAL A 15 16.62 -11.54 -31.69
CA VAL A 15 17.76 -11.36 -32.59
C VAL A 15 19.01 -11.10 -31.74
N VAL A 16 19.95 -12.05 -31.78
CA VAL A 16 21.24 -11.94 -31.09
C VAL A 16 22.30 -11.57 -32.10
N THR A 17 22.93 -10.40 -31.90
CA THR A 17 24.04 -9.95 -32.73
C THR A 17 25.35 -10.10 -31.97
N ARG A 18 26.34 -10.77 -32.55
CA ARG A 18 27.69 -10.93 -31.98
C ARG A 18 28.70 -10.18 -32.84
N HIS A 19 29.42 -9.26 -32.22
CA HIS A 19 30.50 -8.50 -32.87
C HIS A 19 31.85 -8.82 -32.25
N CYS A 20 32.83 -9.17 -33.08
CA CYS A 20 34.22 -9.26 -32.67
C CYS A 20 34.91 -7.92 -32.95
N TRP A 21 35.20 -7.19 -31.88
CA TRP A 21 35.85 -5.88 -31.96
C TRP A 21 37.31 -5.95 -32.44
N ALA A 22 37.96 -7.11 -32.33
CA ALA A 22 39.36 -7.28 -32.73
C ALA A 22 39.57 -7.54 -34.23
N CYS A 23 38.62 -8.19 -34.90
CA CYS A 23 38.73 -8.54 -36.33
C CYS A 23 37.58 -8.03 -37.20
N GLY A 24 36.62 -7.29 -36.63
CA GLY A 24 35.50 -6.69 -37.37
C GLY A 24 34.43 -7.69 -37.80
N TRP A 25 34.52 -8.95 -37.39
CA TRP A 25 33.53 -9.97 -37.71
C TRP A 25 32.21 -9.70 -36.99
N SER A 26 31.08 -9.88 -37.68
CA SER A 26 29.74 -9.79 -37.13
C SER A 26 28.90 -10.98 -37.56
N GLU A 27 28.04 -11.44 -36.67
CA GLU A 27 27.05 -12.48 -36.94
C GLU A 27 25.73 -12.12 -36.27
N GLU A 28 24.65 -12.41 -36.98
CA GLU A 28 23.28 -12.27 -36.49
C GLU A 28 22.63 -13.66 -36.44
N ARG A 29 21.97 -13.99 -35.34
CA ARG A 29 21.20 -15.22 -35.18
C ARG A 29 19.85 -14.93 -34.57
N SER A 30 18.80 -15.48 -35.16
CA SER A 30 17.46 -15.48 -34.60
C SER A 30 17.25 -16.71 -33.73
N VAL A 31 16.66 -16.51 -32.55
CA VAL A 31 16.25 -17.57 -31.64
C VAL A 31 14.74 -17.50 -31.45
N SER A 32 14.03 -18.53 -31.89
CA SER A 32 12.58 -18.67 -31.68
C SER A 32 12.27 -18.98 -30.22
N ILE A 33 11.25 -18.32 -29.69
CA ILE A 33 10.74 -18.58 -28.34
C ILE A 33 9.69 -19.69 -28.43
N ASP A 34 10.01 -20.86 -27.87
CA ASP A 34 9.07 -22.00 -27.82
C ASP A 34 8.11 -21.88 -26.62
N SER A 35 8.64 -21.44 -25.47
CA SER A 35 7.86 -21.12 -24.28
C SER A 35 8.65 -20.19 -23.34
N ILE A 36 7.93 -19.38 -22.56
CA ILE A 36 8.50 -18.58 -21.46
C ILE A 36 7.94 -19.14 -20.16
N GLU A 37 8.78 -19.86 -19.41
CA GLU A 37 8.44 -20.23 -18.03
C GLU A 37 8.64 -19.02 -17.13
N ILE A 38 7.53 -18.42 -16.71
CA ILE A 38 7.52 -17.42 -15.66
C ILE A 38 7.56 -18.18 -14.35
N THR A 39 8.71 -18.25 -13.68
CA THR A 39 8.73 -18.57 -12.26
C THR A 39 7.89 -17.52 -11.56
N GLU A 40 6.87 -17.92 -10.78
CA GLU A 40 6.10 -17.03 -9.90
C GLU A 40 7.05 -15.97 -9.34
N GLY A 41 6.76 -14.70 -9.62
CA GLY A 41 7.65 -13.59 -9.26
C GLY A 41 8.07 -13.75 -7.80
N ASP A 42 9.36 -13.48 -7.51
CA ASP A 42 10.01 -13.72 -6.21
C ASP A 42 8.97 -13.73 -5.07
N THR A 43 8.64 -14.91 -4.56
CA THR A 43 7.56 -15.10 -3.59
C THR A 43 7.70 -14.12 -2.43
N HIS A 44 8.94 -13.81 -2.04
CA HIS A 44 9.27 -12.83 -1.02
C HIS A 44 8.95 -11.39 -1.42
N ALA A 45 9.06 -11.03 -2.70
CA ALA A 45 8.61 -9.73 -3.22
C ALA A 45 7.09 -9.60 -3.22
N VAL A 46 6.35 -10.67 -3.54
CA VAL A 46 4.87 -10.69 -3.47
C VAL A 46 4.39 -10.60 -2.03
N GLU A 47 4.95 -11.38 -1.12
CA GLU A 47 4.65 -11.34 0.32
C GLU A 47 4.95 -9.95 0.92
N ARG A 48 6.08 -9.35 0.53
CA ARG A 48 6.44 -8.00 0.99
C ARG A 48 5.49 -6.93 0.46
N ALA A 49 5.00 -7.06 -0.77
CA ALA A 49 4.02 -6.14 -1.33
C ALA A 49 2.67 -6.25 -0.60
N ALA A 50 2.22 -7.46 -0.27
CA ALA A 50 1.00 -7.69 0.51
C ALA A 50 1.10 -7.08 1.91
N LEU A 51 2.22 -7.30 2.61
CA LEU A 51 2.44 -6.73 3.95
C LEU A 51 2.44 -5.20 3.96
N LEU A 52 3.00 -4.57 2.91
CA LEU A 52 3.01 -3.11 2.78
C LEU A 52 1.60 -2.53 2.54
N ASP A 53 0.75 -3.24 1.81
CA ASP A 53 -0.65 -2.85 1.56
C ASP A 53 -1.48 -2.91 2.84
N ASP A 54 -1.28 -3.96 3.64
CA ASP A 54 -1.92 -4.11 4.96
C ASP A 54 -1.51 -2.95 5.90
N ILE A 55 -0.20 -2.66 6.00
CA ILE A 55 0.30 -1.56 6.82
C ILE A 55 -0.27 -0.21 6.36
N MET A 56 -0.35 0.02 5.06
CA MET A 56 -0.88 1.27 4.52
C MET A 56 -2.38 1.40 4.78
N THR A 57 -3.13 0.30 4.70
CA THR A 57 -4.56 0.25 5.05
C THR A 57 -4.78 0.54 6.53
N GLU A 58 -4.00 -0.07 7.43
CA GLU A 58 -4.05 0.21 8.87
C GLU A 58 -3.65 1.66 9.17
N ALA A 59 -2.59 2.18 8.53
CA ALA A 59 -2.16 3.57 8.69
C ALA A 59 -3.22 4.57 8.21
N THR A 60 -3.92 4.26 7.12
CA THR A 60 -5.05 5.05 6.61
C THR A 60 -6.26 4.94 7.54
N ALA A 61 -6.50 3.77 8.15
CA ALA A 61 -7.54 3.63 9.17
C ALA A 61 -7.22 4.44 10.45
N ILE A 62 -5.94 4.75 10.70
CA ILE A 62 -5.47 5.63 11.78
C ILE A 62 -5.64 7.12 11.44
N ASP A 63 -6.16 7.49 10.25
CA ASP A 63 -6.39 8.89 9.84
C ASP A 63 -7.23 9.71 10.83
N ASP A 64 -7.97 9.07 11.74
CA ASP A 64 -8.94 9.76 12.58
C ASP A 64 -8.66 9.73 14.08
N LEU A 65 -7.38 9.65 14.46
CA LEU A 65 -6.94 10.01 15.81
C LEU A 65 -7.48 11.40 16.20
N ALA A 66 -7.51 12.33 15.24
CA ALA A 66 -8.06 13.67 15.44
C ALA A 66 -9.55 13.66 15.79
N THR A 67 -10.40 12.83 15.15
CA THR A 67 -11.81 12.71 15.56
C THR A 67 -11.97 12.00 16.89
N LEU A 68 -11.14 11.00 17.19
CA LEU A 68 -11.19 10.36 18.51
C LEU A 68 -10.83 11.35 19.62
N GLU A 69 -9.81 12.19 19.41
CA GLU A 69 -9.42 13.27 20.31
C GLU A 69 -10.52 14.33 20.43
N ASN A 70 -11.16 14.72 19.33
CA ASN A 70 -12.29 15.66 19.33
C ASN A 70 -13.51 15.10 20.07
N ALA A 71 -13.85 13.83 19.85
CA ALA A 71 -14.92 13.15 20.57
C ALA A 71 -14.62 13.08 22.07
N LEU A 72 -13.39 12.78 22.46
CA LEU A 72 -12.95 12.78 23.85
C LEU A 72 -13.02 14.19 24.47
N ALA A 73 -12.63 15.22 23.72
CA ALA A 73 -12.70 16.60 24.17
C ALA A 73 -14.15 17.04 24.42
N GLU A 74 -15.09 16.66 23.54
CA GLU A 74 -16.51 16.96 23.70
C GLU A 74 -17.13 16.21 24.88
N VAL A 75 -16.83 14.92 25.08
CA VAL A 75 -17.28 14.17 26.26
C VAL A 75 -16.79 14.84 27.57
N ARG A 76 -15.52 15.28 27.60
CA ARG A 76 -14.99 16.01 28.77
C ARG A 76 -15.69 17.36 28.97
N ARG A 77 -16.07 18.05 27.90
CA ARG A 77 -16.81 19.32 27.97
C ARG A 77 -18.22 19.11 28.54
N GLN A 78 -18.94 18.11 28.05
CA GLN A 78 -20.29 17.76 28.53
C GLN A 78 -20.28 17.45 30.02
N ARG A 79 -19.35 16.60 30.47
CA ARG A 79 -19.20 16.27 31.89
C ARG A 79 -18.92 17.48 32.78
N ARG A 80 -18.12 18.45 32.29
CA ARG A 80 -17.89 19.72 33.02
C ARG A 80 -19.16 20.56 33.12
N LEU A 81 -19.95 20.64 32.05
CA LEU A 81 -21.21 21.39 32.04
C LEU A 81 -22.27 20.76 32.94
N GLU A 82 -22.40 19.43 32.95
CA GLU A 82 -23.27 18.70 33.87
C GLU A 82 -22.89 18.93 35.33
N THR A 83 -21.59 18.92 35.64
CA THR A 83 -21.09 19.15 37.00
C THR A 83 -21.31 20.62 37.43
N ALA A 84 -21.14 21.58 36.52
CA ALA A 84 -21.36 23.01 36.80
C ALA A 84 -22.86 23.35 36.99
N GLY A 85 -23.76 22.67 36.28
CA GLY A 85 -25.21 22.82 36.45
C GLY A 85 -25.73 22.27 37.78
N SER A 86 -25.00 21.33 38.40
CA SER A 86 -25.38 20.75 39.70
C SER A 86 -24.96 21.59 40.91
N GLY A 87 -24.25 22.70 40.72
CA GLY A 87 -23.77 23.59 41.79
C GLY A 87 -24.64 24.82 42.07
N SER A 88 -25.81 24.93 41.42
CA SER A 88 -26.75 26.05 41.60
C SER A 88 -28.06 25.56 42.21
N THR A 89 -28.02 25.03 43.42
CA THR A 89 -29.19 25.06 44.31
C THR A 89 -28.85 26.05 45.40
N ASP A 90 -29.44 27.24 45.27
CA ASP A 90 -29.32 28.37 46.18
C ASP A 90 -29.46 27.93 47.64
N ASP A 91 -28.46 28.29 48.45
CA ASP A 91 -28.60 28.45 49.88
C ASP A 91 -29.70 29.49 50.15
N VAL A 92 -30.91 29.03 50.48
CA VAL A 92 -31.91 29.85 51.16
C VAL A 92 -31.79 29.56 52.65
N ASP A 93 -30.87 30.29 53.29
CA ASP A 93 -30.90 30.53 54.73
C ASP A 93 -31.70 31.82 55.01
N GLY A 94 -32.51 31.80 56.06
CA GLY A 94 -33.07 33.00 56.67
C GLY A 94 -34.60 33.08 56.73
N GLY A 95 -35.17 32.86 57.92
CA GLY A 95 -36.49 33.38 58.31
C GLY A 95 -37.26 32.50 59.28
#